data_AF-A0A2N1IZZ1-F1
#
_entry.id   AF-A0A2N1IZZ1-F1
#
_cell.length_a   1.000
_cell.length_b   1.000
_cell.length_c   1.000
_cell.angle_alpha   90.00
_cell.angle_beta   90.00
_cell.angle_gamma   90.00
#
_symmetry.space_group_name_H-M   'P 1'
#
loop_
_entity.id
_entity.type
_entity.pdbx_description
1 polymer ?
#
loop_
_entity_poly.entity_id
_entity_poly.type
_entity_poly.pdbx_seq_one_letter_code
_entity_poly.pdbx_strand_id
1 'polypeptide(L)' 'MSYNIVSLIAIVITAVISLLASHYISLIFFEKTHSLFKIVQLIVAVVSMTTFYAPIKYFLIKYMDVEEEKE' A
#
# COMPACT_ATOMS: atom_id res chain seq x y z
N MET A 1 -2.57 14.11 17.08
CA MET A 1 -3.15 12.75 16.88
C MET A 1 -2.11 11.75 17.36
N SER A 2 -2.46 10.61 17.96
CA SER A 2 -1.42 9.62 18.32
C SER A 2 -0.71 9.12 17.06
N TYR A 3 0.61 8.93 17.13
CA TYR A 3 1.43 8.34 16.08
C TYR A 3 0.85 7.01 15.55
N ASN A 4 0.24 6.23 16.44
CA ASN A 4 -0.44 4.98 16.11
C ASN A 4 -1.63 5.17 15.18
N ILE A 5 -2.40 6.26 15.35
CA ILE A 5 -3.53 6.56 14.46
C ILE A 5 -3.04 6.95 13.06
N VAL A 6 -1.97 7.74 12.97
CA VAL A 6 -1.40 8.13 11.67
C VAL A 6 -0.87 6.90 10.93
N SER A 7 -0.19 6.00 11.64
CA SER A 7 0.27 4.74 11.07
C SER A 7 -0.90 3.87 10.60
N LEU A 8 -1.99 3.77 11.37
CA LEU A 8 -3.19 3.05 10.96
C LEU A 8 -3.79 3.62 9.66
N ILE A 9 -3.91 4.95 9.57
CA ILE A 9 -4.42 5.63 8.37
C ILE A 9 -3.51 5.34 7.16
N ALA A 10 -2.19 5.40 7.36
CA ALA A 10 -1.23 5.07 6.31
C ALA A 10 -1.42 3.63 5.81
N ILE A 11 -1.55 2.65 6.72
CA ILE A 11 -1.79 1.24 6.35
C ILE A 11 -3.06 1.11 5.52
N VAL A 12 -4.16 1.76 5.92
CA VAL A 12 -5.44 1.68 5.21
C VAL A 12 -5.32 2.26 3.80
N ILE A 13 -4.71 3.44 3.65
CA ILE A 13 -4.52 4.08 2.34
C ILE A 13 -3.63 3.21 1.45
N THR A 14 -2.50 2.73 1.98
CA THR A 14 -1.60 1.83 1.26
C THR A 14 -2.31 0.55 0.84
N ALA A 15 -3.15 -0.04 1.69
CA ALA A 15 -3.89 -1.25 1.37
C ALA A 15 -4.86 -1.06 0.19
N VAL A 16 -5.59 0.06 0.18
CA VAL A 16 -6.52 0.39 -0.92
C VAL A 16 -5.76 0.57 -2.23
N ILE A 17 -4.67 1.34 -2.21
CA ILE A 17 -3.85 1.59 -3.42
C ILE A 17 -3.26 0.29 -3.93
N SER A 18 -2.67 -0.53 -3.06
CA SER A 18 -2.06 -1.81 -3.46
C SER A 18 -3.07 -2.80 -3.99
N LEU A 19 -4.30 -2.82 -3.45
CA LEU A 19 -5.37 -3.67 -3.96
C LEU A 19 -5.76 -3.25 -5.38
N LEU A 20 -5.98 -1.96 -5.62
CA LEU A 20 -6.29 -1.43 -6.95
C LEU A 20 -5.13 -1.69 -7.92
N ALA A 21 -3.91 -1.33 -7.54
CA ALA A 21 -2.71 -1.52 -8.37
C ALA A 21 -2.53 -2.99 -8.74
N SER A 22 -2.60 -3.90 -7.77
CA SER A 22 -2.47 -5.34 -8.03
C SER A 22 -3.53 -5.86 -9.01
N HIS A 23 -4.77 -5.39 -8.90
CA HIS A 23 -5.83 -5.80 -9.79
C HIS A 23 -5.60 -5.31 -11.22
N TYR A 24 -5.36 -4.01 -11.41
CA TYR A 24 -5.20 -3.42 -12.74
C TYR A 24 -3.91 -3.87 -13.42
N ILE A 25 -2.79 -3.92 -12.70
CA ILE A 25 -1.51 -4.38 -13.26
C ILE A 25 -1.64 -5.83 -13.71
N SER A 26 -2.20 -6.70 -12.87
CA SER A 26 -2.35 -8.11 -13.24
C SER A 26 -3.24 -8.29 -14.46
N LEU A 27 -4.28 -7.46 -14.62
CA LEU A 27 -5.20 -7.50 -15.76
C LEU A 27 -4.54 -7.00 -17.06
N ILE A 28 -3.61 -6.06 -16.98
CA ILE A 28 -2.84 -5.58 -18.13
C ILE A 28 -1.87 -6.66 -18.65
N PHE A 29 -1.22 -7.41 -17.76
CA PHE A 29 -0.19 -8.39 -18.13
C PHE A 29 -0.74 -9.81 -18.34
N PHE A 30 -1.84 -10.17 -17.68
CA PHE A 30 -2.40 -11.52 -17.72
C PHE A 30 -3.93 -11.48 -17.84
N GLU A 31 -4.48 -12.30 -18.74
CA GLU A 31 -5.93 -12.53 -18.78
C GLU A 31 -6.40 -13.27 -17.51
N LYS A 32 -7.60 -12.93 -17.04
CA LYS A 32 -8.21 -13.50 -15.81
C LYS A 32 -8.29 -15.04 -15.80
N THR A 33 -8.29 -15.66 -16.96
CA THR A 33 -8.40 -17.12 -17.16
C THR A 33 -7.11 -17.87 -16.87
N HIS A 34 -5.96 -17.20 -16.80
CA HIS A 34 -4.69 -17.85 -16.49
C HIS A 34 -4.55 -18.16 -14.99
N SER A 35 -4.10 -19.39 -14.66
CA SER A 35 -3.85 -19.79 -13.27
C SER A 35 -2.80 -18.93 -12.56
N LEU A 36 -1.87 -18.32 -13.32
CA LEU A 36 -0.82 -17.44 -12.83
C LEU A 36 -1.32 -16.04 -12.44
N PHE A 37 -2.53 -15.65 -12.87
CA PHE A 37 -3.10 -14.32 -12.60
C PHE A 37 -3.09 -13.99 -11.10
N LYS A 38 -3.52 -14.94 -10.26
CA LYS A 38 -3.57 -14.75 -8.81
C LYS A 38 -2.19 -14.66 -8.16
N ILE A 39 -1.21 -15.38 -8.71
CA ILE A 39 0.18 -15.37 -8.20
C ILE A 39 0.81 -14.01 -8.49
N VAL A 40 0.68 -13.52 -9.72
CA VAL A 40 1.17 -12.20 -10.12
C VAL A 40 0.47 -11.10 -9.32
N GLN A 41 -0.85 -11.20 -9.15
CA GLN A 41 -1.62 -10.26 -8.33
C GLN A 41 -1.11 -10.20 -6.90
N LEU A 42 -0.85 -11.35 -6.28
CA LEU A 42 -0.31 -11.41 -4.93
C LEU A 42 1.08 -10.76 -4.85
N ILE A 43 1.98 -11.07 -5.78
CA ILE A 43 3.34 -10.50 -5.82
C ILE A 43 3.26 -8.98 -5.96
N VAL A 44 2.48 -8.49 -6.91
CA VAL A 44 2.31 -7.05 -7.14
C VAL A 44 1.70 -6.36 -5.92
N ALA A 45 0.71 -6.97 -5.25
CA ALA A 45 0.11 -6.43 -4.04
C ALA A 45 1.12 -6.26 -2.91
N VAL A 46 1.94 -7.29 -2.65
CA VAL A 46 2.95 -7.29 -1.59
C VAL A 46 4.03 -6.24 -1.87
N VAL A 47 4.57 -6.22 -3.10
CA VAL A 47 5.59 -5.24 -3.51
C VAL A 47 5.04 -3.81 -3.44
N SER A 48 3.78 -3.61 -3.86
CA SER A 48 3.14 -2.30 -3.78
C SER A 48 2.93 -1.87 -2.32
N MET A 49 2.48 -2.77 -1.45
CA MET A 49 2.27 -2.47 -0.03
C MET A 49 3.57 -2.04 0.65
N THR A 50 4.65 -2.78 0.45
CA THR A 50 5.95 -2.46 1.07
C THR A 50 6.54 -1.18 0.51
N THR A 51 6.36 -0.92 -0.79
CA THR A 51 6.90 0.27 -1.45
C THR A 51 6.14 1.54 -1.07
N PHE A 52 4.81 1.49 -1.01
CA PHE A 52 3.98 2.68 -0.80
C PHE A 52 3.76 3.03 0.67
N TYR A 53 3.92 2.10 1.61
CA TYR A 53 3.68 2.37 3.03
C TYR A 53 4.59 3.47 3.58
N ALA A 54 5.90 3.36 3.37
CA ALA A 54 6.88 4.33 3.87
C ALA A 54 6.64 5.77 3.36
N PRO A 55 6.49 6.03 2.04
CA PRO A 55 6.25 7.39 1.56
C PRO A 55 4.89 7.94 2.02
N ILE A 56 3.83 7.14 2.02
CA ILE A 56 2.51 7.58 2.47
C ILE A 56 2.54 7.96 3.96
N LYS A 57 3.18 7.14 4.79
CA LYS A 57 3.36 7.43 6.22
C LYS A 57 4.15 8.72 6.41
N TYR A 58 5.27 8.90 5.70
CA TYR A 58 6.09 10.10 5.78
C TYR A 58 5.29 11.36 5.42
N PHE A 59 4.51 11.32 4.33
CA PHE A 59 3.65 12.44 3.96
C PHE A 59 2.60 12.74 5.04
N LEU A 60 1.89 11.72 5.54
CA LEU A 60 0.87 11.90 6.56
C LEU A 60 1.42 12.49 7.86
N ILE A 61 2.56 12.02 8.35
CA ILE A 61 3.23 12.57 9.53
C ILE A 61 3.55 14.05 9.31
N LYS A 62 4.14 14.38 8.17
CA LYS A 62 4.49 15.76 7.81
C LYS A 62 3.28 16.69 7.68
N TYR A 63 2.18 16.22 7.11
CA TYR A 63 0.97 17.04 6.90
C TYR A 63 0.11 17.17 8.15
N MET A 64 0.11 16.16 9.02
CA MET A 64 -0.71 16.12 10.22
C MET A 64 0.01 16.71 11.45
N ASP A 65 1.24 17.21 11.25
CA ASP A 65 2.11 17.82 12.28
C ASP A 65 2.20 16.95 13.53
N VAL A 66 2.33 15.64 13.33
CA VAL A 66 2.47 14.68 14.43
C VAL A 66 3.95 14.47 14.66
N GLU A 67 4.44 14.77 15.86
CA GLU A 67 5.81 14.45 16.25
C GLU A 67 6.05 12.95 16.04
N GLU A 68 7.07 12.63 15.24
CA GLU A 68 7.60 11.28 15.19
C GLU A 68 7.99 10.89 16.62
N GLU A 69 7.42 9.79 17.13
CA GLU A 69 8.00 9.09 18.26
C GLU A 69 9.43 8.75 17.85
N LYS A 70 10.38 9.59 18.28
CA LYS A 70 11.81 9.31 18.17
C LYS A 70 12.06 8.10 19.06
N GLU A 71 12.02 6.91 18.47
CA GLU A 71 12.69 5.74 19.05
C GLU A 71 14.17 6.04 19.30
#